data_AF-A0A970U761-F1
#
_entry.id   AF-A0A970U761-F1
#
_cell.length_a   1.000
_cell.length_b   1.000
_cell.length_c   1.000
_cell.angle_alpha   90.00
_cell.angle_beta   90.00
_cell.angle_gamma   90.00
#
_symmetry.space_group_name_H-M   'P 1'
#
loop_
_entity.id
_entity.type
_entity.pdbx_description
1 polymer ?
#
loop_
_entity_poly.entity_id
_entity_poly.type
_entity_poly.pdbx_seq_one_letter_code
_entity_poly.pdbx_strand_id
1 'polypeptide(L)'
;MSNMLYEGKSKMICVGRDDDNLIIRYKDTATAFNGEKKAELSGKGKLNAAISNMIYDYLAEHGIETHLIEVLDETAVLVKKSEIVMVEVIVRNIAAGSFSRKYGVPEGTALKNTVIEFSLKSDELCDPMINESQITAIGLATPEELMEMTRQAFRINELLRVLFFKAGIRLIDLKLEFGRCGGKLILCDEISPDSCRLWDADTDKKLDKDRFRRDLGNVLDGYRDVLRRLQNVR
;
A
#
# COMPACT_ATOMS: atom_id res chain seq x y z
N MET A 1 13.95 -25.71 2.30
CA MET A 1 14.96 -24.65 2.12
C MET A 1 14.33 -23.62 1.17
N SER A 2 14.08 -22.41 1.65
CA SER A 2 13.30 -21.40 0.93
C SER A 2 14.09 -20.83 -0.26
N ASN A 3 13.57 -21.02 -1.48
CA ASN A 3 14.03 -20.33 -2.69
C ASN A 3 13.60 -18.84 -2.63
N MET A 4 14.17 -18.08 -1.70
CA MET A 4 13.93 -16.64 -1.55
C MET A 4 14.67 -15.88 -2.66
N LEU A 5 13.95 -15.03 -3.38
CA LEU A 5 14.45 -14.23 -4.49
C LEU A 5 14.86 -12.83 -4.04
N TYR A 6 14.06 -12.23 -3.17
CA TYR A 6 14.26 -10.87 -2.69
C TYR A 6 13.67 -10.72 -1.28
N GLU A 7 14.36 -9.99 -0.42
CA GLU A 7 13.86 -9.62 0.89
C GLU A 7 13.77 -8.10 0.99
N GLY A 8 12.54 -7.58 1.09
CA GLY A 8 12.28 -6.17 1.30
C GLY A 8 12.10 -5.82 2.77
N LYS A 9 11.71 -4.58 3.04
CA LYS A 9 11.49 -4.06 4.41
C LYS A 9 10.43 -4.84 5.19
N SER A 10 9.26 -5.10 4.60
CA SER A 10 8.10 -5.73 5.26
C SER A 10 7.72 -7.10 4.71
N LYS A 11 8.31 -7.54 3.59
CA LYS A 11 7.91 -8.75 2.86
C LYS A 11 9.11 -9.48 2.28
N MET A 12 8.99 -10.79 2.12
CA MET A 12 9.93 -11.64 1.36
C MET A 12 9.23 -12.14 0.09
N ILE A 13 9.98 -12.20 -0.99
CA ILE A 13 9.53 -12.74 -2.28
C ILE A 13 10.25 -14.07 -2.48
N CYS A 14 9.51 -15.13 -2.71
CA CYS A 14 10.02 -16.47 -2.97
C CYS A 14 9.55 -16.97 -4.33
N VAL A 15 10.26 -17.97 -4.86
CA VAL A 15 9.82 -18.72 -6.05
C VAL A 15 8.43 -19.31 -5.80
N GLY A 16 7.56 -19.20 -6.81
CA GLY A 16 6.22 -19.75 -6.80
C GLY A 16 6.16 -21.25 -7.15
N ARG A 17 4.99 -21.68 -7.62
CA ARG A 17 4.71 -23.02 -8.13
C ARG A 17 5.31 -23.22 -9.54
N ASP A 18 5.40 -22.16 -10.33
CA ASP A 18 5.95 -22.12 -11.70
C ASP A 18 6.57 -20.74 -12.01
N ASP A 19 7.03 -20.55 -13.25
CA ASP A 19 7.76 -19.36 -13.68
C ASP A 19 6.89 -18.09 -13.80
N ASP A 20 5.56 -18.23 -13.78
CA ASP A 20 4.59 -17.14 -13.96
C ASP A 20 4.02 -16.64 -12.62
N ASN A 21 4.40 -17.25 -11.49
CA ASN A 21 3.95 -16.84 -10.17
C ASN A 21 5.07 -16.77 -9.12
N LEU A 22 4.78 -16.00 -8.08
CA LEU A 22 5.66 -15.74 -6.94
C LEU A 22 4.90 -15.96 -5.64
N ILE A 23 5.62 -16.23 -4.56
CA ILE A 23 5.05 -16.23 -3.21
C ILE A 23 5.52 -14.98 -2.49
N ILE A 24 4.59 -14.20 -1.96
CA ILE A 24 4.87 -13.08 -1.06
C ILE A 24 4.62 -13.56 0.38
N ARG A 25 5.61 -13.41 1.25
CA ARG A 25 5.49 -13.65 2.69
C ARG A 25 5.60 -12.36 3.48
N TYR A 26 4.59 -12.03 4.27
CA TYR A 26 4.55 -10.86 5.13
C TYR A 26 5.39 -11.07 6.39
N LYS A 27 6.25 -10.11 6.72
CA LYS A 27 7.10 -10.12 7.92
C LYS A 27 6.48 -9.33 9.07
N ASP A 28 6.92 -9.65 10.27
CA ASP A 28 6.58 -8.92 11.50
C ASP A 28 7.41 -7.64 11.68
N THR A 29 8.43 -7.45 10.85
CA THR A 29 9.29 -6.27 10.86
C THR A 29 8.53 -5.00 10.47
N ALA A 30 8.53 -4.01 11.36
CA ALA A 30 8.12 -2.64 11.08
C ALA A 30 9.35 -1.75 10.90
N THR A 31 9.35 -0.93 9.84
CA THR A 31 10.40 0.06 9.57
C THR A 31 9.81 1.46 9.34
N ALA A 32 10.49 2.50 9.80
CA ALA A 32 10.15 3.89 9.55
C ALA A 32 11.42 4.73 9.30
N PHE A 33 11.25 5.93 8.74
CA PHE A 33 12.34 6.86 8.43
C PHE A 33 13.46 6.19 7.63
N ASN A 34 13.11 5.57 6.50
CA ASN A 34 14.03 4.85 5.61
C ASN A 34 14.91 3.79 6.28
N GLY A 35 14.43 3.19 7.36
CA GLY A 35 15.10 2.08 8.05
C GLY A 35 15.83 2.50 9.34
N GLU A 36 15.94 3.80 9.62
CA GLU A 36 16.53 4.30 10.88
C GLU A 36 15.79 3.78 12.12
N LYS A 37 14.47 3.58 12.00
CA LYS A 37 13.65 2.99 13.05
C LYS A 37 13.16 1.62 12.62
N LYS A 38 13.53 0.59 13.36
CA LYS A 38 13.15 -0.81 13.12
C LYS A 38 12.69 -1.49 14.41
N ALA A 39 11.63 -2.29 14.33
CA ALA A 39 11.17 -3.15 15.42
C ALA A 39 10.51 -4.41 14.87
N GLU A 40 10.56 -5.50 15.64
CA GLU A 40 9.76 -6.70 15.38
C GLU A 40 8.44 -6.60 16.14
N LEU A 41 7.33 -6.61 15.41
CA LEU A 41 5.98 -6.54 15.96
C LEU A 41 5.27 -7.87 15.70
N SER A 42 5.39 -8.81 16.65
CA SER A 42 4.86 -10.17 16.47
C SER A 42 3.38 -10.17 16.07
N GLY A 43 3.07 -10.82 14.94
CA GLY A 43 1.73 -10.88 14.35
C GLY A 43 1.37 -9.73 13.40
N LYS A 44 2.26 -8.75 13.16
CA LYS A 44 2.04 -7.69 12.17
C LYS A 44 1.88 -8.26 10.76
N GLY A 45 2.72 -9.22 10.38
CA GLY A 45 2.70 -9.83 9.06
C GLY A 45 1.35 -10.49 8.78
N LYS A 46 0.85 -11.25 9.76
CA LYS A 46 -0.49 -11.88 9.72
C LYS A 46 -1.62 -10.86 9.56
N LEU A 47 -1.59 -9.77 10.31
CA LEU A 47 -2.61 -8.72 10.22
C LEU A 47 -2.57 -8.01 8.85
N ASN A 48 -1.38 -7.68 8.35
CA ASN A 48 -1.24 -7.07 7.03
C ASN A 48 -1.72 -8.00 5.92
N ALA A 49 -1.35 -9.28 5.96
CA ALA A 49 -1.81 -10.27 4.99
C ALA A 49 -3.34 -10.37 5.00
N ALA A 50 -3.96 -10.52 6.17
CA ALA A 50 -5.41 -10.61 6.28
C ALA A 50 -6.14 -9.36 5.75
N ILE A 51 -5.68 -8.16 6.12
CA ILE A 51 -6.27 -6.89 5.65
C ILE A 51 -6.08 -6.72 4.14
N SER A 52 -4.85 -6.97 3.65
CA SER A 52 -4.53 -6.83 2.23
C SER A 52 -5.36 -7.79 1.38
N ASN A 53 -5.45 -9.07 1.77
CA ASN A 53 -6.25 -10.05 1.04
C ASN A 53 -7.72 -9.63 0.96
N MET A 54 -8.30 -9.16 2.07
CA MET A 54 -9.69 -8.69 2.06
C MET A 54 -9.91 -7.49 1.13
N ILE A 55 -8.97 -6.56 1.11
CA ILE A 55 -9.03 -5.39 0.23
C ILE A 55 -8.87 -5.81 -1.24
N TYR A 56 -7.92 -6.71 -1.53
CA TYR A 56 -7.68 -7.19 -2.89
C TYR A 56 -8.88 -7.94 -3.46
N ASP A 57 -9.52 -8.80 -2.66
CA ASP A 57 -10.74 -9.47 -3.10
C ASP A 57 -11.86 -8.46 -3.40
N TYR A 58 -12.08 -7.48 -2.51
CA TYR A 58 -13.08 -6.42 -2.72
C TYR A 58 -12.79 -5.63 -4.00
N LEU A 59 -11.53 -5.27 -4.25
CA LEU A 59 -11.13 -4.57 -5.46
C LEU A 59 -11.34 -5.44 -6.72
N ALA A 60 -11.04 -6.75 -6.64
CA ALA A 60 -11.27 -7.70 -7.72
C ALA A 60 -12.77 -7.86 -8.05
N GLU A 61 -13.63 -7.99 -7.02
CA GLU A 61 -15.09 -8.01 -7.15
C GLU A 61 -15.63 -6.73 -7.84
N HIS A 62 -14.93 -5.60 -7.69
CA HIS A 62 -15.25 -4.32 -8.33
C HIS A 62 -14.49 -4.07 -9.64
N GLY A 63 -13.87 -5.11 -10.22
CA GLY A 63 -13.26 -5.06 -11.54
C GLY A 63 -11.92 -4.33 -11.61
N ILE A 64 -11.14 -4.34 -10.52
CA ILE A 64 -9.72 -3.99 -10.52
C ILE A 64 -8.90 -5.26 -10.72
N GLU A 65 -8.03 -5.28 -11.74
CA GLU A 65 -7.14 -6.42 -11.95
C GLU A 65 -5.96 -6.36 -10.98
N THR A 66 -5.74 -7.44 -10.23
CA THR A 66 -4.69 -7.52 -9.21
C THR A 66 -3.75 -8.68 -9.48
N HIS A 67 -2.61 -8.68 -8.79
CA HIS A 67 -1.66 -9.80 -8.81
C HIS A 67 -2.09 -10.98 -7.94
N LEU A 68 -3.08 -10.85 -7.06
CA LEU A 68 -3.41 -11.90 -6.09
C LEU A 68 -4.06 -13.09 -6.80
N ILE A 69 -3.50 -14.29 -6.61
CA ILE A 69 -4.04 -15.55 -7.17
C ILE A 69 -4.71 -16.35 -6.05
N GLU A 70 -4.00 -16.58 -4.94
CA GLU A 70 -4.44 -17.48 -3.88
C GLU A 70 -3.82 -17.08 -2.53
N VAL A 71 -4.58 -17.21 -1.44
CA VAL A 71 -4.08 -17.11 -0.08
C VAL A 71 -3.58 -18.50 0.35
N LEU A 72 -2.28 -18.63 0.62
CA LEU A 72 -1.65 -19.92 0.93
C LEU A 72 -1.69 -20.24 2.43
N ASP A 73 -1.39 -19.24 3.26
CA ASP A 73 -1.41 -19.33 4.71
C ASP A 73 -1.66 -17.94 5.34
N GLU A 74 -1.62 -17.85 6.67
CA GLU A 74 -1.90 -16.62 7.42
C GLU A 74 -0.94 -15.45 7.10
N THR A 75 0.19 -15.72 6.46
CA THR A 75 1.25 -14.76 6.14
C THR A 75 1.73 -14.83 4.70
N ALA A 76 1.19 -15.72 3.88
CA ALA A 76 1.69 -15.98 2.53
C ALA A 76 0.59 -16.04 1.47
N VAL A 77 0.89 -15.45 0.33
CA VAL A 77 0.01 -15.41 -0.84
C VAL A 77 0.76 -15.79 -2.10
N LEU A 78 0.08 -16.47 -3.02
CA LEU A 78 0.53 -16.70 -4.38
C LEU A 78 0.07 -15.53 -5.24
N VAL A 79 0.99 -14.95 -6.01
CA VAL A 79 0.72 -13.79 -6.87
C VAL A 79 1.24 -14.02 -8.28
N LYS A 80 0.64 -13.36 -9.26
CA LYS A 80 1.16 -13.25 -10.62
C LYS A 80 2.54 -12.60 -10.58
N LYS A 81 3.50 -13.18 -11.28
CA LYS A 81 4.79 -12.55 -11.52
C LYS A 81 4.59 -11.37 -12.46
N SER A 82 5.06 -10.20 -12.05
CA SER A 82 4.95 -8.96 -12.81
C SER A 82 6.26 -8.19 -12.76
N GLU A 83 6.58 -7.47 -13.83
CA GLU A 83 7.66 -6.49 -13.82
C GLU A 83 7.16 -5.22 -13.13
N ILE A 84 7.66 -4.95 -11.92
CA ILE A 84 7.22 -3.79 -11.13
C ILE A 84 7.65 -2.49 -11.83
N VAL A 85 6.70 -1.59 -12.03
CA VAL A 85 6.99 -0.20 -12.41
C VAL A 85 7.60 0.46 -11.19
N MET A 86 8.84 0.95 -11.27
CA MET A 86 9.60 1.49 -10.13
C MET A 86 9.12 2.88 -9.70
N VAL A 87 7.80 3.06 -9.62
CA VAL A 87 7.09 4.28 -9.24
C VAL A 87 6.04 3.93 -8.20
N GLU A 88 6.11 4.58 -7.04
CA GLU A 88 5.05 4.54 -6.04
C GLU A 88 4.00 5.59 -6.39
N VAL A 89 2.74 5.18 -6.53
CA VAL A 89 1.62 6.08 -6.81
C VAL A 89 0.90 6.39 -5.50
N ILE A 90 0.96 7.64 -5.06
CA ILE A 90 0.41 8.08 -3.77
C ILE A 90 -0.82 8.92 -4.03
N VAL A 91 -1.96 8.53 -3.46
CA VAL A 91 -3.22 9.27 -3.53
C VAL A 91 -3.53 9.88 -2.17
N ARG A 92 -3.88 11.17 -2.12
CA ARG A 92 -4.17 11.90 -0.88
C ARG A 92 -5.55 12.55 -0.94
N ASN A 93 -6.36 12.27 0.08
CA ASN A 93 -7.66 12.89 0.30
C ASN A 93 -7.58 14.01 1.34
N ILE A 94 -6.71 13.85 2.34
CA ILE A 94 -6.50 14.78 3.45
C ILE A 94 -4.99 15.02 3.59
N ALA A 95 -4.60 16.26 3.88
CA ALA A 95 -3.20 16.60 4.12
C ALA A 95 -2.68 15.87 5.37
N ALA A 96 -1.60 15.10 5.23
CA ALA A 96 -0.92 14.44 6.34
C ALA A 96 0.54 14.11 6.00
N GLY A 97 1.29 13.68 7.01
CA GLY A 97 2.61 13.07 6.79
C GLY A 97 3.60 13.95 6.03
N SER A 98 4.23 13.38 4.99
CA SER A 98 5.22 14.10 4.17
C SER A 98 4.62 15.27 3.41
N PHE A 99 3.37 15.19 2.96
CA PHE A 99 2.68 16.28 2.27
C PHE A 99 2.57 17.52 3.15
N SER A 100 2.06 17.35 4.37
CA SER A 100 1.92 18.44 5.35
C SER A 100 3.26 19.11 5.66
N ARG A 101 4.32 18.31 5.85
CA ARG A 101 5.66 18.85 6.09
C ARG A 101 6.22 19.59 4.87
N LYS A 102 6.04 19.03 3.68
CA LYS A 102 6.62 19.56 2.44
C LYS A 102 5.99 20.89 2.02
N TYR A 103 4.67 20.99 2.13
CA TYR A 103 3.91 22.15 1.63
C TYR A 103 3.44 23.11 2.72
N GLY A 104 3.74 22.83 3.99
CA GLY A 104 3.32 23.66 5.12
C GLY A 104 1.80 23.64 5.36
N VAL A 105 1.11 22.61 4.86
CA VAL A 105 -0.35 22.46 5.02
C VAL A 105 -0.63 21.70 6.33
N PRO A 106 -1.43 22.24 7.27
CA PRO A 106 -1.72 21.57 8.53
C PRO A 106 -2.27 20.15 8.34
N GLU A 107 -1.79 19.20 9.16
CA GLU A 107 -2.31 17.83 9.13
C GLU A 107 -3.81 17.80 9.48
N GLY A 108 -4.59 17.03 8.72
CA GLY A 108 -6.05 16.99 8.85
C GLY A 108 -6.78 17.96 7.93
N THR A 109 -6.07 18.84 7.22
CA THR A 109 -6.70 19.75 6.25
C THR A 109 -7.33 18.97 5.11
N ALA A 110 -8.64 19.15 4.90
CA ALA A 110 -9.33 18.63 3.73
C ALA A 110 -8.78 19.28 2.45
N LEU A 111 -8.37 18.47 1.48
CA LEU A 111 -7.87 18.96 0.20
C LEU A 111 -9.05 19.34 -0.70
N LYS A 112 -8.87 20.37 -1.53
CA LYS A 112 -9.92 20.86 -2.45
C LYS A 112 -10.22 19.88 -3.59
N ASN A 113 -9.29 18.98 -3.86
CA ASN A 113 -9.40 17.87 -4.79
C ASN A 113 -8.51 16.72 -4.29
N THR A 114 -8.78 15.51 -4.74
CA THR A 114 -7.88 14.36 -4.53
C THR A 114 -6.55 14.64 -5.24
N VAL A 115 -5.44 14.47 -4.53
CA VAL A 115 -4.09 14.69 -5.06
C VAL A 115 -3.45 13.35 -5.41
N ILE A 116 -2.74 13.30 -6.54
CA ILE A 116 -1.83 12.21 -6.90
C ILE A 116 -0.39 12.74 -6.89
N GLU A 117 0.50 12.00 -6.25
CA GLU A 117 1.94 12.21 -6.27
C GLU A 117 2.65 10.93 -6.66
N PHE A 118 3.83 11.07 -7.24
CA PHE A 118 4.69 9.95 -7.57
C PHE A 118 6.01 10.03 -6.79
N SER A 119 6.49 8.88 -6.35
CA SER A 119 7.84 8.70 -5.80
C SER A 119 8.58 7.66 -6.62
N LEU A 120 9.87 7.87 -6.85
CA LEU A 120 10.76 6.82 -7.37
C LEU A 120 10.86 5.74 -6.29
N LYS A 121 10.59 4.48 -6.61
CA LYS A 121 10.80 3.37 -5.68
C LYS A 121 12.30 3.09 -5.58
N SER A 122 12.97 3.64 -4.57
CA SER A 122 14.39 3.44 -4.33
C SER A 122 14.74 3.72 -2.87
N ASP A 123 14.94 2.63 -2.13
CA ASP A 123 15.37 2.69 -0.73
C ASP A 123 16.70 3.44 -0.56
N GLU A 124 17.62 3.28 -1.50
CA GLU A 124 18.93 3.96 -1.52
C GLU A 124 18.77 5.49 -1.65
N LEU A 125 17.83 5.93 -2.49
CA LEU A 125 17.58 7.35 -2.76
C LEU A 125 16.51 7.96 -1.85
N CYS A 126 16.03 7.20 -0.85
CA CYS A 126 14.99 7.65 0.07
C CYS A 126 13.65 8.01 -0.61
N ASP A 127 13.29 7.23 -1.64
CA ASP A 127 12.02 7.33 -2.39
C ASP A 127 11.65 8.76 -2.85
N PRO A 128 12.54 9.45 -3.62
CA PRO A 128 12.38 10.86 -3.91
C PRO A 128 11.12 11.11 -4.74
N MET A 129 10.44 12.24 -4.50
CA MET A 129 9.29 12.65 -5.31
C MET A 129 9.75 12.91 -6.75
N ILE A 130 8.99 12.40 -7.70
CA ILE A 130 9.19 12.56 -9.14
C ILE A 130 7.90 13.01 -9.81
N ASN A 131 8.01 13.68 -10.95
CA ASN A 131 6.85 14.04 -11.77
C ASN A 131 6.77 13.18 -13.05
N GLU A 132 5.66 13.29 -13.78
CA GLU A 132 5.41 12.51 -15.01
C GLU A 132 6.50 12.73 -16.08
N SER A 133 6.99 13.97 -16.23
CA SER A 133 8.05 14.27 -17.18
C SER A 133 9.37 13.59 -16.81
N GLN A 134 9.69 13.49 -15.52
CA GLN A 134 10.89 12.80 -15.05
C GLN A 134 10.74 11.28 -15.20
N ILE A 135 9.56 10.74 -14.88
CA ILE A 135 9.23 9.31 -15.03
C ILE A 135 9.45 8.85 -16.48
N THR A 136 8.93 9.61 -17.43
CA THR A 136 9.07 9.31 -18.87
C THR A 136 10.49 9.55 -19.36
N ALA A 137 11.14 10.64 -18.95
CA ALA A 137 12.51 10.98 -19.36
C ALA A 137 13.56 9.93 -18.98
N ILE A 138 13.39 9.25 -17.83
CA ILE A 138 14.31 8.19 -17.38
C ILE A 138 13.78 6.77 -17.68
N GLY A 139 12.66 6.66 -18.40
CA GLY A 139 12.15 5.40 -18.94
C GLY A 139 11.52 4.44 -17.91
N LEU A 140 10.97 4.94 -16.79
CA LEU A 140 10.31 4.06 -15.81
C LEU A 140 8.92 3.61 -16.29
N ALA A 141 8.19 4.50 -16.97
CA ALA A 141 6.87 4.23 -17.52
C ALA A 141 6.61 5.11 -18.75
N THR A 142 5.77 4.62 -19.67
CA THR A 142 5.30 5.42 -20.81
C THR A 142 4.21 6.41 -20.39
N PRO A 143 3.90 7.44 -21.20
CA PRO A 143 2.76 8.32 -20.95
C PRO A 143 1.42 7.58 -20.81
N GLU A 144 1.20 6.52 -21.58
CA GLU A 144 -0.01 5.69 -21.53
C GLU A 144 -0.09 4.91 -20.22
N GLU A 145 1.03 4.35 -19.78
CA GLU A 145 1.12 3.66 -18.49
C GLU A 145 0.88 4.61 -17.32
N LEU A 146 1.43 5.83 -17.36
CA LEU A 146 1.19 6.88 -16.37
C LEU A 146 -0.29 7.25 -16.29
N MET A 147 -0.94 7.44 -17.44
CA MET A 147 -2.36 7.75 -17.51
C MET A 147 -3.19 6.61 -16.91
N GLU A 148 -2.86 5.36 -17.23
CA GLU A 148 -3.56 4.19 -16.73
C GLU A 148 -3.35 3.97 -15.22
N MET A 149 -2.11 4.09 -14.71
CA MET A 149 -1.83 4.03 -13.28
C MET A 149 -2.61 5.10 -12.51
N THR A 150 -2.64 6.33 -13.03
CA THR A 150 -3.37 7.46 -12.44
C THR A 150 -4.88 7.18 -12.41
N ARG A 151 -5.44 6.68 -13.52
CA ARG A 151 -6.86 6.31 -13.62
C ARG A 151 -7.22 5.19 -12.64
N GLN A 152 -6.42 4.14 -12.57
CA GLN A 152 -6.63 3.05 -11.62
C GLN A 152 -6.48 3.54 -10.17
N ALA A 153 -5.49 4.37 -9.86
CA ALA A 153 -5.26 4.91 -8.53
C ALA A 153 -6.46 5.73 -8.03
N PHE A 154 -7.05 6.60 -8.87
CA PHE A 154 -8.29 7.30 -8.51
C PHE A 154 -9.47 6.33 -8.30
N ARG A 155 -9.64 5.34 -9.18
CA ARG A 155 -10.73 4.34 -9.03
C ARG A 155 -10.59 3.53 -7.75
N ILE A 156 -9.38 3.06 -7.44
CA ILE A 156 -9.06 2.34 -6.20
C ILE A 156 -9.33 3.24 -5.00
N ASN A 157 -8.90 4.50 -5.03
CA ASN A 157 -9.16 5.45 -3.96
C ASN A 157 -10.66 5.63 -3.69
N GLU A 158 -11.49 5.82 -4.73
CA GLU A 158 -12.94 5.95 -4.54
C GLU A 158 -13.57 4.68 -3.94
N LEU A 159 -13.20 3.50 -4.44
CA LEU A 159 -13.68 2.22 -3.91
C LEU A 159 -13.29 2.02 -2.43
N LEU A 160 -12.05 2.35 -2.08
CA LEU A 160 -11.55 2.18 -0.72
C LEU A 160 -12.06 3.25 0.23
N ARG A 161 -12.29 4.49 -0.22
CA ARG A 161 -12.96 5.52 0.58
C ARG A 161 -14.35 5.05 1.00
N VAL A 162 -15.11 4.44 0.09
CA VAL A 162 -16.43 3.87 0.42
C VAL A 162 -16.31 2.71 1.41
N LEU A 163 -15.40 1.76 1.17
CA LEU A 163 -15.19 0.61 2.04
C LEU A 163 -14.80 1.02 3.46
N PHE A 164 -13.77 1.87 3.59
CA PHE A 164 -13.31 2.34 4.90
C PHE A 164 -14.35 3.21 5.59
N PHE A 165 -15.08 4.05 4.85
CA PHE A 165 -16.12 4.88 5.44
C PHE A 165 -17.25 4.03 6.05
N LYS A 166 -17.68 2.96 5.37
CA LYS A 166 -18.63 1.98 5.95
C LYS A 166 -18.08 1.36 7.24
N ALA A 167 -16.76 1.12 7.29
CA ALA A 167 -16.06 0.62 8.48
C ALA A 167 -15.83 1.69 9.57
N GLY A 168 -16.34 2.92 9.41
CA GLY A 168 -16.11 4.02 10.36
C GLY A 168 -14.66 4.52 10.37
N ILE A 169 -13.97 4.43 9.23
CA ILE A 169 -12.56 4.81 9.05
C ILE A 169 -12.45 5.80 7.89
N ARG A 170 -11.67 6.86 8.07
CA ARG A 170 -11.31 7.78 6.98
C ARG A 170 -10.00 7.34 6.34
N LEU A 171 -10.04 7.15 5.02
CA LEU A 171 -8.85 6.95 4.20
C LEU A 171 -8.19 8.30 3.91
N ILE A 172 -7.13 8.62 4.66
CA ILE A 172 -6.43 9.91 4.58
C ILE A 172 -5.57 9.97 3.32
N ASP A 173 -4.71 8.97 3.15
CA ASP A 173 -3.91 8.73 1.96
C ASP A 173 -3.56 7.24 1.83
N LEU A 174 -3.14 6.83 0.63
CA LEU A 174 -2.67 5.49 0.33
C LEU A 174 -1.58 5.51 -0.74
N LYS A 175 -0.75 4.47 -0.72
CA LYS A 175 0.31 4.22 -1.68
C LYS A 175 0.03 2.92 -2.42
N LEU A 176 0.15 2.95 -3.74
CA LEU A 176 -0.06 1.84 -4.64
C LEU A 176 1.20 1.56 -5.45
N GLU A 177 1.40 0.30 -5.84
CA GLU A 177 2.42 -0.12 -6.79
C GLU A 177 1.76 -0.93 -7.89
N PHE A 178 2.22 -0.74 -9.13
CA PHE A 178 1.70 -1.44 -10.30
C PHE A 178 2.80 -2.24 -10.97
N GLY A 179 2.42 -3.32 -11.64
CA GLY A 179 3.33 -4.15 -12.40
C GLY A 179 2.80 -4.47 -13.80
N ARG A 180 3.72 -4.67 -14.75
CA ARG A 180 3.44 -5.15 -16.09
C ARG A 180 3.31 -6.67 -16.06
N CYS A 181 2.18 -7.19 -16.50
CA CYS A 181 1.93 -8.63 -16.61
C CYS A 181 1.07 -8.89 -17.85
N GLY A 182 1.55 -9.72 -18.78
CA GLY A 182 0.82 -10.05 -20.00
C GLY A 182 0.41 -8.83 -20.86
N GLY A 183 1.25 -7.79 -20.90
CA GLY A 183 0.98 -6.56 -21.65
C GLY A 183 -0.03 -5.60 -21.01
N LYS A 184 -0.40 -5.83 -19.73
CA LYS A 184 -1.30 -4.96 -18.97
C LYS A 184 -0.65 -4.49 -17.67
N LEU A 185 -1.13 -3.37 -17.14
CA LEU A 185 -0.84 -2.93 -15.79
C LEU A 185 -1.85 -3.53 -14.81
N ILE A 186 -1.33 -4.19 -13.78
CA ILE A 186 -2.11 -4.78 -12.69
C ILE A 186 -1.68 -4.20 -11.35
N LEU A 187 -2.60 -4.14 -10.39
CA LEU A 187 -2.30 -3.73 -9.01
C LEU A 187 -1.44 -4.80 -8.31
N CYS A 188 -0.32 -4.38 -7.72
CA CYS A 188 0.66 -5.22 -7.04
C CYS A 188 0.96 -4.73 -5.62
N ASP A 189 1.91 -5.41 -4.96
CA ASP A 189 2.36 -5.16 -3.58
C ASP A 189 1.29 -5.44 -2.51
N GLU A 190 1.04 -4.52 -1.58
CA GLU A 190 0.07 -4.68 -0.49
C GLU A 190 -0.79 -3.42 -0.31
N ILE A 191 -2.02 -3.60 0.17
CA ILE A 191 -2.83 -2.50 0.72
C ILE A 191 -3.13 -2.85 2.17
N SER A 192 -2.48 -2.16 3.09
CA SER A 192 -2.58 -2.45 4.52
C SER A 192 -2.39 -1.16 5.33
N PRO A 193 -2.50 -1.19 6.67
CA PRO A 193 -2.18 -0.03 7.50
C PRO A 193 -0.68 0.37 7.43
N ASP A 194 0.20 -0.41 6.77
CA ASP A 194 1.56 0.01 6.43
C ASP A 194 1.62 0.97 5.23
N SER A 195 0.73 0.78 4.24
CA SER A 195 0.66 1.54 2.98
C SER A 195 -0.49 2.56 2.92
N CYS A 196 -1.36 2.59 3.92
CA CYS A 196 -2.45 3.56 4.06
C CYS A 196 -2.32 4.38 5.36
N ARG A 197 -2.79 5.63 5.34
CA ARG A 197 -3.15 6.35 6.57
C ARG A 197 -4.64 6.23 6.83
N LEU A 198 -4.98 5.71 8.00
CA LEU A 198 -6.33 5.31 8.39
C LEU A 198 -6.64 5.92 9.75
N TRP A 199 -7.57 6.86 9.78
CA TRP A 199 -7.99 7.48 11.03
C TRP A 199 -9.42 7.09 11.35
N ASP A 200 -9.69 6.83 12.62
CA ASP A 200 -11.05 6.67 13.12
C ASP A 200 -11.89 7.90 12.77
N ALA A 201 -13.11 7.67 12.26
CA ALA A 201 -13.92 8.75 11.70
C ALA A 201 -14.46 9.74 12.74
N ASP A 202 -14.66 9.29 13.98
CA ASP A 202 -15.24 10.10 15.05
C ASP A 202 -14.17 10.79 15.90
N THR A 203 -13.02 10.13 16.10
CA THR A 203 -12.00 10.55 17.08
C THR A 203 -10.68 11.00 16.48
N ASP A 204 -10.49 10.87 15.17
CA ASP A 204 -9.20 11.08 14.48
C ASP A 204 -8.05 10.21 15.00
N LYS A 205 -8.36 9.17 15.79
CA LYS A 205 -7.38 8.21 16.27
C LYS A 205 -6.71 7.52 15.08
N LYS A 206 -5.38 7.62 15.01
CA LYS A 206 -4.59 6.92 13.97
C LYS A 206 -4.61 5.42 14.24
N LEU A 207 -4.97 4.64 13.22
CA LEU A 207 -5.06 3.17 13.24
C LEU A 207 -3.96 2.51 12.39
N ASP A 208 -3.08 3.33 11.80
CA ASP A 208 -2.05 2.93 10.85
C ASP A 208 -0.62 3.01 11.41
N LYS A 209 0.35 2.75 10.53
CA LYS A 209 1.78 2.77 10.84
C LYS A 209 2.29 4.07 11.45
N ASP A 210 1.59 5.20 11.32
CA ASP A 210 1.94 6.43 12.04
C ASP A 210 1.96 6.24 13.56
N ARG A 211 1.23 5.28 14.12
CA ARG A 211 1.37 4.89 15.53
C ARG A 211 2.79 4.45 15.88
N PHE A 212 3.41 3.67 14.98
CA PHE A 212 4.81 3.27 15.10
C PHE A 212 5.76 4.43 14.78
N ARG A 213 5.49 5.20 13.71
CA ARG A 213 6.36 6.33 13.31
C ARG A 213 6.48 7.37 14.42
N ARG A 214 5.43 7.60 15.20
CA ARG A 214 5.33 8.68 16.20
C ARG A 214 5.28 8.19 17.65
N ASP A 215 5.63 6.93 17.91
CA ASP A 215 5.66 6.36 19.27
C ASP A 215 4.34 6.48 20.05
N LEU A 216 3.20 6.34 19.37
CA LEU A 216 1.86 6.47 19.98
C LEU A 216 1.42 5.19 20.71
N GLY A 217 2.25 4.13 20.74
CA GLY A 217 1.93 2.82 21.30
C GLY A 217 0.78 2.09 20.58
N ASN A 218 0.45 0.88 21.05
CA ASN A 218 -0.69 0.08 20.60
C ASN A 218 -0.82 -0.03 19.07
N VAL A 219 0.31 -0.27 18.38
CA VAL A 219 0.38 -0.33 16.92
C VAL A 219 -0.52 -1.45 16.38
N LEU A 220 -0.33 -2.67 16.89
CA LEU A 220 -1.09 -3.84 16.46
C LEU A 220 -2.57 -3.79 16.84
N ASP A 221 -2.93 -3.07 17.91
CA ASP A 221 -4.34 -2.88 18.25
C ASP A 221 -5.06 -2.00 17.24
N GLY A 222 -4.38 -1.00 16.67
CA GLY A 222 -4.91 -0.25 15.53
C GLY A 222 -5.18 -1.16 14.33
N TYR A 223 -4.25 -2.06 14.02
CA TYR A 223 -4.36 -2.96 12.87
C TYR A 223 -5.45 -4.02 13.09
N ARG A 224 -5.57 -4.57 14.31
CA ARG A 224 -6.67 -5.46 14.71
C ARG A 224 -8.02 -4.78 14.62
N ASP A 225 -8.10 -3.50 15.02
CA ASP A 225 -9.34 -2.73 14.92
C ASP A 225 -9.74 -2.52 13.45
N VAL A 226 -8.79 -2.14 12.59
CA VAL A 226 -9.03 -2.04 11.13
C VAL A 226 -9.56 -3.37 10.57
N LEU A 227 -8.88 -4.49 10.85
CA LEU A 227 -9.30 -5.81 10.37
C LEU A 227 -10.72 -6.16 10.83
N ARG A 228 -11.00 -6.01 12.13
CA ARG A 228 -12.32 -6.29 12.71
C ARG A 228 -13.42 -5.45 12.07
N ARG A 229 -13.18 -4.16 11.83
CA ARG A 229 -14.19 -3.28 11.23
C ARG A 229 -14.43 -3.60 9.76
N LEU A 230 -13.38 -3.93 9.00
CA LEU A 230 -13.52 -4.40 7.62
C LEU A 230 -14.32 -5.70 7.52
N GLN A 231 -14.14 -6.64 8.46
CA GLN A 231 -14.90 -7.90 8.51
C GLN A 231 -16.39 -7.70 8.75
N ASN A 232 -16.81 -6.58 9.32
CA ASN A 232 -18.22 -6.29 9.61
C ASN A 232 -18.95 -5.58 8.47
N VAL A 233 -18.24 -5.10 7.45
CA VAL A 233 -18.83 -4.26 6.38
C VAL A 233 -18.60 -4.79 4.98
N ARG A 234 -17.84 -5.88 4.88
CA ARG A 234 -17.66 -6.64 3.65
C ARG A 234 -18.78 -7.68 3.53
#